data_AF-A0A7R9UHZ4-F1
#
_entry.id   AF-A0A7R9UHZ4-F1
#
_cell.length_a   1.000
_cell.length_b   1.000
_cell.length_c   1.000
_cell.angle_alpha   90.00
_cell.angle_beta   90.00
_cell.angle_gamma   90.00
#
_symmetry.space_group_name_H-M   'P 1'
#
loop_
_entity.id
_entity.type
_entity.pdbx_description
1 polymer ?
#
loop_
_entity_poly.entity_id
_entity_poly.type
_entity_poly.pdbx_seq_one_letter_code
_entity_poly.pdbx_strand_id
1 'polypeptide(L)'
;CVFALRSCALLSPHGWWCGYVQGQTFLGAVLSLNCEGDELLAAQMLANLMNRPLLRALYSMEPTARTRSFELHDELLALALPRVRARFCGAGVRAEQYVLDWFLTLFAKALPLDVAVRLWDLILVEGDAALFRAAIGMLGHHAPLLLDA
;
A
#
# COMPACT_ATOMS: atom_id res chain seq x y z
N CYS A 1 8.33 4.58 -15.74
CA CYS A 1 8.64 4.10 -14.37
C CYS A 1 10.04 4.46 -13.87
N VAL A 2 11.14 3.98 -14.47
CA VAL A 2 12.51 4.36 -14.04
C VAL A 2 12.77 5.86 -14.23
N PHE A 3 12.17 6.48 -15.26
CA PHE A 3 12.24 7.92 -15.50
C PHE A 3 11.49 8.73 -14.43
N ALA A 4 10.23 8.41 -14.14
CA ALA A 4 9.48 9.04 -13.05
C ALA A 4 10.21 8.93 -11.69
N LEU A 5 10.83 7.79 -11.40
CA LEU A 5 11.67 7.61 -10.21
C LEU A 5 12.92 8.50 -10.21
N ARG A 6 13.64 8.60 -11.34
CA ARG A 6 14.75 9.55 -11.49
C ARG A 6 14.30 11.00 -11.33
N SER A 7 13.14 11.37 -11.86
CA SER A 7 12.55 12.70 -11.72
C SER A 7 12.12 13.00 -10.28
N CYS A 8 11.59 12.02 -9.53
CA CYS A 8 11.29 12.21 -8.11
C CYS A 8 12.56 12.52 -7.29
N ALA A 9 13.71 11.96 -7.64
CA ALA A 9 14.98 12.29 -6.98
C ALA A 9 15.37 13.77 -7.20
N LEU A 10 15.08 14.33 -8.38
CA LEU A 10 15.32 15.75 -8.68
C LEU A 10 14.38 16.69 -7.93
N LEU A 11 13.14 16.26 -7.67
CA LEU A 11 12.13 17.04 -6.94
C LEU A 11 12.34 17.06 -5.42
N SER A 12 13.34 16.33 -4.91
CA SER A 12 13.59 16.17 -3.48
C SER A 12 15.04 16.54 -3.07
N PRO A 13 15.40 17.83 -3.06
CA PRO A 13 16.75 18.28 -2.73
C PRO A 13 17.17 18.05 -1.25
N HIS A 14 16.22 17.69 -0.36
CA HIS A 14 16.46 17.53 1.08
C HIS A 14 16.71 16.07 1.53
N GLY A 15 17.00 15.14 0.62
CA GLY A 15 17.59 13.85 0.99
C GLY A 15 16.68 12.82 1.67
N TRP A 16 15.35 12.97 1.60
CA TRP A 16 14.40 11.96 2.10
C TRP A 16 14.13 10.81 1.12
N TRP A 17 14.81 10.80 -0.03
CA TRP A 17 14.59 9.82 -1.09
C TRP A 17 15.20 8.46 -0.70
N CYS A 18 14.36 7.45 -0.49
CA CYS A 18 14.77 6.12 0.00
C CYS A 18 15.48 5.26 -1.08
N GLY A 19 15.85 5.83 -2.22
CA GLY A 19 16.20 5.05 -3.40
C GLY A 19 14.97 4.33 -4.00
N TYR A 20 15.23 3.44 -4.96
CA TYR A 20 14.19 2.56 -5.49
C TYR A 20 13.93 1.41 -4.52
N VAL A 21 12.69 1.30 -4.07
CA VAL A 21 12.21 0.16 -3.26
C VAL A 21 11.25 -0.67 -4.09
N GLN A 22 11.34 -1.99 -3.95
CA GLN A 22 10.43 -2.92 -4.61
C GLN A 22 8.97 -2.58 -4.25
N GLY A 23 8.13 -2.43 -5.28
CA GLY A 23 6.74 -1.99 -5.15
C GLY A 23 6.47 -0.63 -5.79
N GLN A 24 7.44 0.28 -5.82
CA GLN A 24 7.26 1.64 -6.36
C GLN A 24 6.93 1.66 -7.86
N THR A 25 7.39 0.66 -8.62
CA THR A 25 7.10 0.57 -10.06
C THR A 25 5.60 0.40 -10.34
N PHE A 26 4.84 -0.25 -9.46
CA PHE A 26 3.40 -0.37 -9.59
C PHE A 26 2.72 1.00 -9.47
N LEU A 27 3.14 1.80 -8.48
CA LEU A 27 2.61 3.14 -8.28
C LEU A 27 2.94 4.03 -9.48
N GLY A 28 4.20 4.01 -9.93
CA GLY A 28 4.62 4.75 -11.12
C GLY A 28 3.85 4.34 -12.38
N ALA A 29 3.55 3.06 -12.56
CA ALA A 29 2.75 2.57 -13.69
C ALA A 29 1.31 3.07 -13.64
N VAL A 30 0.62 2.93 -12.49
CA VAL A 30 -0.76 3.43 -12.34
C VAL A 30 -0.82 4.94 -12.58
N LEU A 31 0.11 5.71 -12.00
CA LEU A 31 0.15 7.16 -12.21
C LEU A 31 0.44 7.54 -13.67
N SER A 32 1.37 6.85 -14.32
CA SER A 32 1.70 7.12 -15.73
C SER A 32 0.50 6.85 -16.65
N LEU A 33 -0.28 5.81 -16.37
CA LEU A 33 -1.50 5.49 -17.11
C LEU A 33 -2.58 6.55 -16.94
N ASN A 34 -2.69 7.16 -15.76
CA ASN A 34 -3.73 8.15 -15.46
C ASN A 34 -3.31 9.59 -15.77
N CYS A 35 -2.02 9.87 -15.95
CA CYS A 35 -1.50 11.20 -16.32
C CYS A 35 -1.30 11.37 -17.84
N GLU A 36 -1.86 10.49 -18.67
CA GLU A 36 -1.74 10.54 -20.14
C GLU A 36 -0.30 10.64 -20.67
N GLY A 37 0.68 10.13 -19.91
CA GLY A 37 2.09 10.21 -20.27
C GLY A 37 2.82 11.50 -19.84
N ASP A 38 2.18 12.42 -19.10
CA ASP A 38 2.88 13.51 -18.41
C ASP A 38 3.75 12.94 -17.28
N GLU A 39 5.01 12.68 -17.61
CA GLU A 39 5.97 12.06 -16.69
C GLU A 39 6.30 12.97 -15.49
N LEU A 40 6.23 14.29 -15.66
CA LEU A 40 6.53 15.24 -14.58
C LEU A 40 5.39 15.26 -13.57
N LEU A 41 4.14 15.33 -14.05
CA LEU A 41 2.95 15.24 -13.20
C LEU A 41 2.91 13.89 -12.46
N ALA A 42 3.14 12.79 -13.17
CA ALA A 42 3.18 11.46 -12.56
C ALA A 42 4.28 11.34 -11.49
N ALA A 43 5.48 11.89 -11.75
CA ALA A 43 6.56 11.93 -10.78
C ALA A 43 6.20 12.81 -9.56
N GLN A 44 5.54 13.94 -9.76
CA GLN A 44 5.11 14.81 -8.67
C GLN A 44 4.03 14.16 -7.81
N MET A 45 3.06 13.49 -8.42
CA MET A 45 2.04 12.70 -7.71
C MET A 45 2.67 11.54 -6.94
N LEU A 46 3.63 10.83 -7.53
CA LEU A 46 4.35 9.75 -6.86
C LEU A 46 5.12 10.27 -5.63
N ALA A 47 5.82 11.39 -5.77
CA ALA A 47 6.51 12.04 -4.67
C ALA A 47 5.54 12.41 -3.54
N ASN A 48 4.39 13.01 -3.87
CA ASN A 48 3.35 13.36 -2.89
C ASN A 48 2.79 12.13 -2.15
N LEU A 49 2.53 11.03 -2.88
CA LEU A 49 2.05 9.78 -2.30
C LEU A 49 3.10 9.16 -1.36
N MET A 50 4.35 9.04 -1.79
CA MET A 50 5.43 8.49 -0.95
C MET A 50 5.71 9.36 0.28
N ASN A 51 5.36 10.65 0.23
CA ASN A 51 5.53 11.56 1.35
C ASN A 51 4.49 11.38 2.47
N ARG A 52 3.41 10.62 2.22
CA ARG A 52 2.36 10.32 3.22
C ARG A 52 2.92 9.48 4.37
N PRO A 53 2.43 9.65 5.61
CA PRO A 53 3.03 9.02 6.79
C PRO A 53 3.20 7.50 6.69
N LEU A 54 2.15 6.77 6.27
CA LEU A 54 2.22 5.32 6.13
C LEU A 54 3.23 4.90 5.06
N LEU A 55 3.07 5.39 3.82
CA LEU A 55 3.97 5.02 2.72
C LEU A 55 5.42 5.42 3.02
N ARG A 56 5.64 6.60 3.61
CA ARG A 56 6.97 7.03 4.04
C ARG A 56 7.56 6.05 5.02
N ALA A 57 6.84 5.63 6.05
CA ALA A 57 7.31 4.66 7.04
C ALA A 57 7.67 3.31 6.41
N LEU A 58 6.83 2.81 5.48
CA LEU A 58 7.06 1.54 4.81
C LEU A 58 8.29 1.62 3.87
N TYR A 59 8.43 2.70 3.10
CA TYR A 59 9.50 2.90 2.12
C TYR A 59 10.84 3.35 2.71
N SER A 60 10.83 4.17 3.77
CA SER A 60 12.05 4.59 4.49
C SER A 60 12.67 3.47 5.32
N MET A 61 11.98 2.33 5.37
CA MET A 61 12.33 1.18 6.15
C MET A 61 12.45 1.44 7.66
N GLU A 62 11.76 2.46 8.17
CA GLU A 62 11.76 2.79 9.60
C GLU A 62 11.06 1.67 10.40
N PRO A 63 11.79 0.91 11.25
CA PRO A 63 11.26 -0.31 11.85
C PRO A 63 10.04 -0.08 12.75
N THR A 64 10.01 1.04 13.47
CA THR A 64 9.01 1.31 14.51
C THR A 64 7.65 1.60 13.91
N ALA A 65 7.58 2.54 12.97
CA ALA A 65 6.36 2.95 12.30
C ALA A 65 5.83 1.87 11.36
N ARG A 66 6.72 1.08 10.74
CA ARG A 66 6.31 -0.10 9.97
C ARG A 66 5.62 -1.13 10.86
N THR A 67 6.26 -1.51 11.96
CA THR A 67 5.69 -2.47 12.93
C THR A 67 4.35 -2.00 13.47
N ARG A 68 4.25 -0.73 13.88
CA ARG A 68 2.99 -0.12 14.34
C ARG A 68 1.87 -0.20 13.30
N SER A 69 2.20 -0.05 12.02
CA SER A 69 1.20 -0.14 10.95
C SER A 69 0.65 -1.56 10.79
N PHE A 70 1.50 -2.58 10.98
CA PHE A 70 1.07 -3.98 10.94
C PHE A 70 0.27 -4.36 12.19
N GLU A 71 0.69 -3.91 13.37
CA GLU A 71 -0.04 -4.09 14.63
C GLU A 71 -1.44 -3.46 14.53
N LEU A 72 -1.53 -2.22 14.03
CA LEU A 72 -2.81 -1.55 13.79
C LEU A 72 -3.71 -2.36 12.86
N HIS A 73 -3.16 -2.91 11.76
CA HIS A 73 -3.96 -3.76 10.87
C HIS A 73 -4.43 -5.04 11.58
N ASP A 74 -3.56 -5.67 12.36
CA ASP A 74 -3.88 -6.89 13.11
C ASP A 74 -4.99 -6.67 14.14
N GLU A 75 -4.96 -5.54 14.84
CA GLU A 75 -6.02 -5.09 15.76
C GLU A 75 -7.34 -4.86 15.02
N LEU A 76 -7.31 -4.16 13.88
CA LEU A 76 -8.49 -3.95 13.03
C LEU A 76 -9.07 -5.28 12.53
N LEU A 77 -8.22 -6.25 12.20
CA LEU A 77 -8.63 -7.58 11.79
C LEU A 77 -9.29 -8.34 12.95
N ALA A 78 -8.75 -8.22 14.16
CA ALA A 78 -9.34 -8.81 15.35
C ALA A 78 -10.73 -8.24 15.65
N LEU A 79 -10.93 -6.93 15.44
CA LEU A 79 -12.21 -6.26 15.65
C LEU A 79 -13.24 -6.61 14.55
N ALA A 80 -12.83 -6.60 13.28
CA ALA A 80 -13.75 -6.76 12.16
C ALA A 80 -14.03 -8.23 11.81
N LEU A 81 -13.02 -9.10 11.86
CA LEU A 81 -13.09 -10.50 11.42
C LEU A 81 -12.37 -11.43 12.42
N PRO A 82 -12.86 -11.53 13.68
CA PRO A 82 -12.16 -12.26 14.76
C PRO A 82 -11.88 -13.73 14.44
N ARG A 83 -12.76 -14.38 13.67
CA ARG A 83 -12.57 -15.79 13.25
C ARG A 83 -11.39 -15.94 12.29
N VAL A 84 -11.25 -15.04 11.32
CA VAL A 84 -10.13 -15.04 10.37
C VAL A 84 -8.83 -14.72 11.10
N ARG A 85 -8.87 -13.73 12.01
CA ARG A 85 -7.73 -13.41 12.87
C ARG A 85 -7.25 -14.62 13.67
N ALA A 86 -8.16 -15.35 14.31
CA ALA A 86 -7.84 -16.55 15.09
C ALA A 86 -7.22 -17.65 14.23
N ARG A 87 -7.76 -17.88 13.02
CA ARG A 87 -7.21 -18.84 12.05
C ARG A 87 -5.78 -18.48 11.63
N PHE A 88 -5.53 -17.20 11.35
CA PHE A 88 -4.19 -16.71 11.00
C PHE A 88 -3.21 -16.89 12.17
N CYS A 89 -3.64 -16.57 13.39
CA CYS A 89 -2.88 -16.87 14.62
C CYS A 89 -2.51 -18.34 14.73
N GLY A 90 -3.48 -19.25 14.57
CA GLY A 90 -3.26 -20.70 14.64
C GLY A 90 -2.33 -21.22 13.54
N ALA A 91 -2.29 -20.55 12.38
CA ALA A 91 -1.39 -20.87 11.28
C ALA A 91 -0.01 -20.20 11.35
N GLY A 92 0.22 -19.31 12.33
CA GLY A 92 1.44 -18.50 12.40
C GLY A 92 1.56 -17.42 11.30
N VAL A 93 0.45 -17.04 10.67
CA VAL A 93 0.40 -15.98 9.65
C VAL A 93 0.36 -14.62 10.33
N ARG A 94 1.36 -13.78 10.07
CA ARG A 94 1.51 -12.43 10.62
C ARG A 94 1.08 -11.38 9.60
N ALA A 95 0.49 -10.28 10.07
CA ALA A 95 0.04 -9.16 9.23
C ALA A 95 1.11 -8.66 8.25
N GLU A 96 2.35 -8.52 8.73
CA GLU A 96 3.51 -8.11 7.92
C GLU A 96 3.68 -8.91 6.61
N GLN A 97 3.34 -10.20 6.60
CA GLN A 97 3.60 -11.09 5.46
C GLN A 97 2.69 -10.82 4.25
N TYR A 98 1.51 -10.24 4.46
CA TYR A 98 0.56 -9.98 3.37
C TYR A 98 0.24 -8.49 3.22
N VAL A 99 0.18 -7.74 4.33
CA VAL A 99 -0.16 -6.31 4.33
C VAL A 99 0.92 -5.47 3.67
N LEU A 100 2.21 -5.82 3.86
CA LEU A 100 3.32 -5.02 3.35
C LEU A 100 3.21 -4.83 1.84
N ASP A 101 3.04 -5.93 1.10
CA ASP A 101 2.92 -5.91 -0.36
C ASP A 101 1.66 -5.16 -0.81
N TRP A 102 0.55 -5.31 -0.10
CA TRP A 102 -0.69 -4.60 -0.42
C TRP A 102 -0.54 -3.09 -0.24
N PHE A 103 0.07 -2.64 0.84
CA PHE A 103 0.23 -1.22 1.14
C PHE A 103 1.31 -0.57 0.28
N LEU A 104 2.46 -1.23 0.10
CA LEU A 104 3.54 -0.70 -0.76
C LEU A 104 3.07 -0.51 -2.20
N THR A 105 2.23 -1.41 -2.71
CA THR A 105 1.73 -1.34 -4.09
C THR A 105 0.39 -0.63 -4.22
N LEU A 106 -0.17 -0.11 -3.13
CA LEU A 106 -1.54 0.43 -3.07
C LEU A 106 -2.54 -0.51 -3.77
N PHE A 107 -2.42 -1.81 -3.47
CA PHE A 107 -3.19 -2.92 -4.03
C PHE A 107 -3.06 -3.15 -5.54
N ALA A 108 -2.27 -2.36 -6.28
CA ALA A 108 -2.12 -2.52 -7.73
C ALA A 108 -1.46 -3.85 -8.15
N LYS A 109 -0.78 -4.54 -7.23
CA LYS A 109 -0.29 -5.91 -7.44
C LYS A 109 -1.33 -6.98 -7.09
N ALA A 110 -2.20 -6.70 -6.12
CA ALA A 110 -3.12 -7.68 -5.53
C ALA A 110 -4.48 -7.70 -6.24
N LEU A 111 -4.89 -6.60 -6.84
CA LEU A 111 -6.19 -6.42 -7.47
C LEU A 111 -6.06 -6.25 -8.99
N PRO A 112 -7.08 -6.67 -9.77
CA PRO A 112 -7.26 -6.23 -11.14
C PRO A 112 -7.20 -4.70 -11.25
N LEU A 113 -6.61 -4.17 -12.33
CA LEU A 113 -6.34 -2.74 -12.48
C LEU A 113 -7.60 -1.88 -12.38
N ASP A 114 -8.70 -2.31 -12.96
CA ASP A 114 -10.01 -1.65 -12.93
C ASP A 114 -10.57 -1.51 -11.50
N VAL A 115 -10.33 -2.50 -10.64
CA VAL A 115 -10.68 -2.41 -9.21
C VAL A 115 -9.68 -1.54 -8.46
N ALA A 116 -8.38 -1.70 -8.75
CA ALA A 116 -7.31 -0.96 -8.10
C ALA A 116 -7.47 0.55 -8.31
N VAL A 117 -7.78 1.03 -9.52
CA VAL A 117 -7.94 2.48 -9.78
C VAL A 117 -9.11 3.08 -9.00
N ARG A 118 -10.22 2.35 -8.81
CA ARG A 118 -11.34 2.83 -7.99
C ARG A 118 -10.98 2.90 -6.51
N LEU A 119 -10.16 1.96 -6.04
CA LEU A 119 -9.62 2.02 -4.69
C LEU A 119 -8.62 3.18 -4.54
N TRP A 120 -7.84 3.48 -5.58
CA TRP A 120 -6.95 4.64 -5.59
C TRP A 120 -7.70 5.96 -5.46
N ASP A 121 -8.87 6.11 -6.08
CA ASP A 121 -9.72 7.30 -5.88
C ASP A 121 -10.05 7.49 -4.39
N LEU A 122 -10.44 6.42 -3.70
CA LEU A 122 -10.71 6.44 -2.25
C LEU A 122 -9.45 6.74 -1.43
N ILE A 123 -8.30 6.17 -1.79
CA ILE A 123 -7.01 6.44 -1.11
C ILE A 123 -6.59 7.90 -1.27
N LEU A 124 -6.81 8.50 -2.44
CA LEU A 124 -6.48 9.90 -2.69
C LEU A 124 -7.39 10.85 -1.90
N VAL A 125 -8.68 10.50 -1.76
CA VAL A 125 -9.67 11.33 -1.04
C VAL A 125 -9.59 11.14 0.49
N GLU A 126 -9.64 9.90 0.97
CA GLU A 126 -9.77 9.56 2.38
C GLU A 126 -8.42 9.24 3.04
N GLY A 127 -7.41 8.95 2.24
CA GLY A 127 -6.06 8.70 2.72
C GLY A 127 -5.80 7.28 3.21
N ASP A 128 -4.85 7.17 4.14
CA ASP A 128 -4.27 5.90 4.56
C ASP A 128 -5.33 4.99 5.22
N ALA A 129 -6.38 5.58 5.82
CA ALA A 129 -7.51 4.84 6.37
C ALA A 129 -8.28 4.00 5.33
N ALA A 130 -8.29 4.42 4.04
CA ALA A 130 -8.88 3.63 2.96
C ALA A 130 -8.08 2.33 2.72
N LEU A 131 -6.75 2.34 2.88
CA LEU A 131 -5.92 1.15 2.72
C LEU A 131 -6.25 0.07 3.75
N PHE A 132 -6.38 0.47 5.02
CA PHE A 132 -6.76 -0.46 6.09
C PHE A 132 -8.15 -1.03 5.85
N ARG A 133 -9.13 -0.20 5.50
CA ARG A 133 -10.50 -0.65 5.18
C ARG A 133 -10.52 -1.61 3.99
N ALA A 134 -9.75 -1.32 2.94
CA ALA A 134 -9.65 -2.19 1.78
C ALA A 134 -9.02 -3.54 2.11
N ALA A 135 -7.96 -3.56 2.93
CA ALA A 135 -7.34 -4.81 3.39
C ALA A 135 -8.34 -5.68 4.17
N ILE A 136 -9.09 -5.09 5.10
CA ILE A 136 -10.14 -5.79 5.86
C ILE A 136 -11.26 -6.25 4.92
N GLY A 137 -11.70 -5.40 3.99
CA GLY A 137 -12.73 -5.74 3.00
C GLY A 137 -12.32 -6.91 2.11
N MET A 138 -11.07 -6.95 1.65
CA MET A 138 -10.51 -8.05 0.86
C MET A 138 -10.50 -9.36 1.67
N LEU A 139 -10.02 -9.32 2.92
CA LEU A 139 -10.05 -10.49 3.80
C LEU A 139 -11.47 -10.95 4.11
N GLY A 140 -12.41 -10.02 4.29
CA GLY A 140 -13.83 -10.31 4.51
C GLY A 140 -14.48 -10.97 3.30
N HIS A 141 -14.17 -10.50 2.09
CA HIS A 141 -14.66 -11.10 0.84
C HIS A 141 -14.19 -12.56 0.69
N HIS A 142 -12.95 -12.85 1.08
CA HIS A 142 -12.37 -14.20 1.02
C HIS A 142 -12.52 -15.01 2.32
N ALA A 143 -13.23 -14.49 3.32
CA ALA A 143 -13.36 -15.14 4.63
C ALA A 143 -13.85 -16.60 4.57
N PRO A 144 -14.83 -16.99 3.72
CA PRO A 144 -15.24 -18.38 3.63
C PRO A 144 -14.07 -19.31 3.26
N LEU A 145 -13.32 -18.95 2.21
CA LEU A 145 -12.15 -19.71 1.76
C LEU A 145 -11.04 -19.78 2.83
N LEU A 146 -10.80 -18.66 3.52
CA LEU A 146 -9.76 -18.55 4.53
C LEU A 146 -10.05 -19.36 5.81
N LEU A 147 -11.33 -19.63 6.09
CA LEU A 147 -11.75 -20.41 7.26
C LEU A 147 -11.83 -21.91 7.00
N ASP A 148 -12.03 -22.31 5.74
CA ASP A 148 -12.14 -23.71 5.32
C ASP A 148 -10.78 -24.37 5.02
N ALA A 149 -9.77 -23.57 4.67
CA ALA A 149 -8.37 -24.00 4.51
C ALA A 149 -7.72 -24.28 5.86
#